data_AF-A0A2E7VFU0-F1
#
_entry.id   AF-A0A2E7VFU0-F1
#
_cell.length_a   1.000
_cell.length_b   1.000
_cell.length_c   1.000
_cell.angle_alpha   90.00
_cell.angle_beta   90.00
_cell.angle_gamma   90.00
#
_symmetry.space_group_name_H-M   'P 1'
#
loop_
_entity.id
_entity.type
_entity.pdbx_description
1 polymer ?
#
loop_
_entity_poly.entity_id
_entity_poly.type
_entity_poly.pdbx_seq_one_letter_code
_entity_poly.pdbx_strand_id
1 'polypeptide(L)'
;MDSTSTATLGGGGNPVNISVIDLESGATLTFTRETIEQFNTEHLSKLTIGGAAAEEGVNFSIESDGNSGSIIKTGGLGDDAPTISYVRNDDGSFMVTFTGKLQSAPTVNGPWTDVDAPSPVTLQADQPALFGRAVSE
;
A
#
# COMPACT_ATOMS: atom_id res chain seq x y z
N MET A 1 22.87 5.15 2.57
CA MET A 1 22.67 4.25 3.72
C MET A 1 21.40 3.51 3.41
N ASP A 2 21.46 2.30 2.86
CA ASP A 2 20.30 1.42 2.82
C ASP A 2 20.17 0.79 4.21
N SER A 3 19.13 1.19 4.93
CA SER A 3 18.91 0.89 6.34
C SER A 3 18.44 -0.55 6.58
N THR A 4 19.11 -1.53 5.97
CA THR A 4 18.76 -2.94 6.10
C THR A 4 19.31 -3.49 7.41
N SER A 5 18.43 -3.77 8.37
CA SER A 5 18.76 -4.52 9.59
C SER A 5 18.32 -5.97 9.42
N THR A 6 19.22 -6.93 9.71
CA THR A 6 18.91 -8.36 9.64
C THR A 6 18.84 -8.94 11.04
N ALA A 7 17.74 -9.63 11.33
CA ALA A 7 17.57 -10.45 12.52
C ALA A 7 17.25 -11.88 12.08
N THR A 8 18.05 -12.86 12.52
CA THR A 8 17.78 -14.28 12.28
C THR A 8 17.14 -14.87 13.52
N LEU A 9 15.83 -15.12 13.45
CA LEU A 9 15.08 -15.81 14.49
C LEU A 9 14.93 -17.28 14.04
N GLY A 10 15.71 -18.19 14.63
CA GLY A 10 15.72 -19.60 14.26
C GLY A 10 15.75 -20.52 15.49
N GLY A 11 15.13 -21.69 15.35
CA GLY A 11 15.00 -22.71 16.40
C GLY A 11 13.61 -23.37 16.34
N GLY A 12 13.43 -24.54 16.95
CA GLY A 12 12.08 -25.08 17.17
C GLY A 12 11.37 -24.31 18.30
N GLY A 13 10.05 -24.12 18.20
CA GLY A 13 9.24 -23.43 19.20
C GLY A 13 8.94 -21.96 18.85
N ASN A 14 8.54 -21.16 19.84
CA ASN A 14 8.18 -19.75 19.69
C ASN A 14 9.33 -18.84 20.18
N PRO A 15 10.28 -18.44 19.31
CA PRO A 15 11.48 -17.68 19.71
C PRO A 15 11.18 -16.25 20.22
N VAL A 16 9.95 -15.77 20.08
CA VAL A 16 9.51 -14.41 20.46
C VAL A 16 8.31 -14.44 21.42
N ASN A 17 8.20 -15.48 22.25
CA ASN A 17 7.03 -15.76 23.10
C ASN A 17 6.63 -14.67 24.12
N ILE A 18 7.44 -13.63 24.31
CA ILE A 18 7.16 -12.48 25.19
C ILE A 18 7.55 -11.14 24.57
N SER A 19 7.95 -11.15 23.29
CA SER A 19 8.50 -9.98 22.62
C SER A 19 7.45 -9.32 21.74
N VAL A 20 7.55 -8.00 21.64
CA VAL A 20 6.87 -7.23 20.59
C VAL A 20 7.92 -6.88 19.54
N ILE A 21 7.61 -7.13 18.27
CA ILE A 21 8.40 -6.69 17.12
C ILE A 21 7.67 -5.48 16.54
N ASP A 22 8.22 -4.29 16.77
CA ASP A 22 7.71 -3.08 16.13
C ASP A 22 8.46 -2.86 14.81
N LEU A 23 7.70 -2.83 13.73
CA LEU A 23 8.19 -2.55 12.38
C LEU A 23 7.82 -1.11 12.01
N GLU A 24 8.65 -0.46 11.22
CA GLU A 24 8.32 0.85 10.63
C GLU A 24 7.75 0.66 9.21
N SER A 25 6.91 1.59 8.74
CA SER A 25 6.39 1.53 7.36
C SER A 25 7.53 1.42 6.34
N GLY A 26 7.40 0.51 5.38
CA GLY A 26 8.42 0.17 4.39
C GLY A 26 9.39 -0.94 4.83
N ALA A 27 9.30 -1.44 6.06
CA ALA A 27 10.12 -2.56 6.51
C ALA A 27 9.66 -3.90 5.90
N THR A 28 10.63 -4.80 5.72
CA THR A 28 10.38 -6.21 5.35
C THR A 28 10.88 -7.11 6.46
N LEU A 29 10.09 -8.11 6.85
CA LEU A 29 10.46 -9.14 7.80
C LEU A 29 10.23 -10.52 7.17
N THR A 30 11.24 -11.39 7.18
CA THR A 30 11.15 -12.73 6.57
C THR A 30 11.31 -13.82 7.61
N PHE A 31 10.39 -14.79 7.61
CA PHE A 31 10.51 -16.06 8.30
C PHE A 31 10.81 -17.14 7.27
N THR A 32 11.97 -17.79 7.34
CA THR A 32 12.43 -18.73 6.29
C THR A 32 11.91 -20.15 6.45
N ARG A 33 11.20 -20.44 7.55
CA ARG A 33 10.73 -21.78 7.92
C ARG A 33 9.33 -21.77 8.54
N GLU A 34 8.59 -20.69 8.34
CA GLU A 34 7.21 -20.59 8.77
C GLU A 34 6.34 -20.24 7.58
N THR A 35 5.34 -21.07 7.33
CA THR A 35 4.32 -20.74 6.34
C THR A 35 3.47 -19.57 6.82
N ILE A 36 2.74 -18.93 5.90
CA ILE A 36 1.83 -17.83 6.24
C ILE A 36 0.84 -18.22 7.36
N GLU A 37 0.30 -19.44 7.31
CA GLU A 37 -0.63 -19.95 8.32
C GLU A 37 0.03 -20.11 9.70
N GLN A 38 1.26 -20.65 9.72
CA GLN A 38 2.05 -20.78 10.95
C GLN A 38 2.37 -19.41 11.54
N PHE A 39 2.81 -18.47 10.69
CA PHE A 39 3.05 -17.09 11.10
C PHE A 39 1.80 -16.43 11.68
N ASN A 40 0.65 -16.53 11.00
CA ASN A 40 -0.60 -15.92 11.46
C ASN A 40 -1.07 -16.51 12.80
N THR A 41 -0.83 -17.80 13.02
CA THR A 41 -1.18 -18.48 14.27
C THR A 41 -0.23 -18.10 15.42
N GLU A 42 1.07 -18.09 15.15
CA GLU A 42 2.07 -18.03 16.21
C GLU A 42 2.62 -16.63 16.44
N HIS A 43 2.75 -15.79 15.40
CA HIS A 43 3.55 -14.55 15.46
C HIS A 43 2.78 -13.26 15.20
N LEU A 44 1.64 -13.28 14.49
CA LEU A 44 0.90 -12.05 14.16
C LEU A 44 0.61 -11.17 15.37
N SER A 45 0.21 -11.76 16.49
CA SER A 45 -0.10 -11.03 17.74
C SER A 45 1.09 -10.32 18.38
N LYS A 46 2.31 -10.54 17.89
CA LYS A 46 3.54 -9.95 18.40
C LYS A 46 4.02 -8.77 17.56
N LEU A 47 3.41 -8.53 16.41
CA LEU A 47 3.82 -7.43 15.53
C LEU A 47 3.03 -6.16 15.85
N THR A 48 3.76 -5.05 15.87
CA THR A 48 3.21 -3.72 15.72
C THR A 48 3.87 -3.03 14.51
N ILE A 49 3.17 -2.05 13.94
CA ILE A 49 3.64 -1.28 12.79
C ILE A 49 3.47 0.20 13.10
N GLY A 50 4.59 0.90 13.28
CA GLY A 50 4.61 2.27 13.79
C GLY A 50 3.89 2.39 15.14
N GLY A 51 3.98 1.37 15.99
CA GLY A 51 3.29 1.30 17.28
C GLY A 51 1.79 0.92 17.22
N ALA A 52 1.20 0.73 16.04
CA ALA A 52 -0.17 0.22 15.88
C ALA A 52 -0.20 -1.31 15.80
N ALA A 53 -1.30 -1.96 16.20
CA ALA A 53 -1.43 -3.41 16.05
C ALA A 53 -1.33 -3.83 14.58
N ALA A 54 -0.61 -4.91 14.28
CA ALA A 54 -0.51 -5.44 12.93
C ALA A 54 -1.85 -6.05 12.48
N GLU A 55 -2.38 -5.60 11.35
CA GLU A 55 -3.61 -6.06 10.73
C GLU A 55 -3.35 -6.33 9.23
N GLU A 56 -3.47 -7.61 8.83
CA GLU A 56 -3.17 -8.07 7.48
C GLU A 56 -4.10 -7.38 6.46
N GLY A 57 -3.52 -6.81 5.41
CA GLY A 57 -4.28 -6.06 4.41
C GLY A 57 -4.63 -4.63 4.82
N VAL A 58 -4.31 -4.20 6.04
CA VAL A 58 -4.44 -2.81 6.49
C VAL A 58 -3.08 -2.12 6.56
N ASN A 59 -2.13 -2.65 7.33
CA ASN A 59 -0.82 -2.02 7.54
C ASN A 59 0.39 -2.91 7.22
N PHE A 60 0.17 -4.21 6.96
CA PHE A 60 1.13 -5.07 6.24
C PHE A 60 0.46 -6.07 5.30
N SER A 61 1.18 -6.49 4.27
CA SER A 61 0.87 -7.69 3.48
C SER A 61 1.85 -8.82 3.81
N ILE A 62 1.43 -10.05 3.56
CA ILE A 62 2.26 -11.24 3.71
C ILE A 62 2.19 -12.09 2.45
N GLU A 63 3.34 -12.57 1.99
CA GLU A 63 3.47 -13.46 0.84
C GLU A 63 4.37 -14.65 1.15
N SER A 64 4.30 -15.72 0.36
CA SER A 64 5.23 -16.84 0.48
C SER A 64 6.60 -16.45 -0.09
N ASP A 65 7.67 -16.93 0.55
CA ASP A 65 9.04 -16.79 0.02
C ASP A 65 9.35 -17.73 -1.18
N GLY A 66 8.37 -18.52 -1.62
CA GLY A 66 8.52 -19.56 -2.64
C GLY A 66 8.92 -20.93 -2.09
N ASN A 67 9.15 -21.03 -0.76
CA ASN A 67 9.56 -22.23 -0.05
C ASN A 67 8.60 -22.49 1.13
N SER A 68 9.13 -22.77 2.33
CA SER A 68 8.35 -22.96 3.56
C SER A 68 8.36 -21.72 4.44
N GLY A 69 8.64 -20.55 3.86
CA GLY A 69 8.72 -19.28 4.55
C GLY A 69 7.63 -18.28 4.14
N SER A 70 7.63 -17.18 4.86
CA SER A 70 6.72 -16.04 4.66
C SER A 70 7.49 -14.72 4.73
N ILE A 71 7.08 -13.76 3.90
CA ILE A 71 7.65 -12.43 3.82
C ILE A 71 6.56 -11.42 4.18
N ILE A 72 6.77 -10.70 5.27
CA ILE A 72 5.93 -9.60 5.73
C ILE A 72 6.47 -8.32 5.13
N LYS A 73 5.62 -7.56 4.45
CA LYS A 73 5.94 -6.24 3.90
C LYS A 73 5.03 -5.22 4.58
N THR A 74 5.65 -4.29 5.28
CA THR A 74 4.94 -3.20 5.95
C THR A 74 4.97 -1.95 5.07
N GLY A 75 3.93 -1.13 5.14
CA GLY A 75 3.76 0.00 4.23
C GLY A 75 3.21 -0.40 2.86
N GLY A 76 2.71 0.58 2.10
CA GLY A 76 2.19 0.37 0.74
C GLY A 76 0.75 -0.16 0.63
N LEU A 77 0.07 -0.43 1.75
CA LEU A 77 -1.35 -0.83 1.73
C LEU A 77 -2.35 0.34 1.70
N GLY A 78 -1.84 1.55 1.95
CA GLY A 78 -2.54 2.82 1.78
C GLY A 78 -1.67 3.91 1.11
N ASP A 79 -0.34 3.79 1.14
CA ASP A 79 0.58 4.72 0.47
C ASP A 79 0.64 4.53 -1.05
N ASP A 80 0.27 3.35 -1.55
CA ASP A 80 0.17 3.07 -2.99
C ASP A 80 -1.28 3.07 -3.50
N ALA A 81 -2.23 3.37 -2.60
CA ALA A 81 -3.61 3.60 -3.01
C ALA A 81 -3.66 4.90 -3.83
N PRO A 82 -4.22 4.88 -5.04
CA PRO A 82 -4.26 6.05 -5.89
C PRO A 82 -5.12 7.13 -5.21
N THR A 83 -4.54 8.30 -5.03
CA THR A 83 -5.21 9.47 -4.47
C THR A 83 -5.65 10.38 -5.60
N ILE A 84 -6.76 11.09 -5.39
CA ILE A 84 -7.22 12.15 -6.29
C ILE A 84 -7.78 13.30 -5.47
N SER A 85 -7.35 14.51 -5.77
CA SER A 85 -7.86 15.74 -5.18
C SER A 85 -8.08 16.78 -6.27
N TYR A 86 -8.98 17.73 -6.02
CA TYR A 86 -9.21 18.85 -6.92
C TYR A 86 -9.30 20.17 -6.17
N VAL A 87 -8.83 21.22 -6.82
CA VAL A 87 -9.00 22.61 -6.39
C VAL A 87 -9.66 23.36 -7.54
N ARG A 88 -10.71 24.13 -7.26
CA ARG A 88 -11.27 25.08 -8.23
C ARG A 88 -10.47 26.38 -8.13
N ASN A 89 -9.98 26.87 -9.26
CA ASN A 89 -9.25 28.12 -9.38
C ASN A 89 -10.21 29.32 -9.53
N ASP A 90 -9.72 30.53 -9.28
CA ASP A 90 -10.49 31.78 -9.40
C ASP A 90 -10.97 32.05 -10.84
N ASP A 91 -10.23 31.55 -11.83
CA ASP A 91 -10.58 31.65 -13.26
C ASP A 91 -11.64 30.64 -13.72
N GLY A 92 -12.13 29.80 -12.80
CA GLY A 92 -13.15 28.80 -13.05
C GLY A 92 -12.64 27.44 -13.53
N SER A 93 -11.33 27.31 -13.79
CA SER A 93 -10.69 26.02 -14.09
C SER A 93 -10.56 25.15 -12.82
N PHE A 94 -10.24 23.87 -13.02
CA PHE A 94 -9.95 22.93 -11.94
C PHE A 94 -8.52 22.40 -12.05
N MET A 95 -7.77 22.42 -10.96
CA MET A 95 -6.50 21.71 -10.85
C MET A 95 -6.75 20.36 -10.17
N VAL A 96 -6.46 19.27 -10.86
CA VAL A 96 -6.57 17.90 -10.35
C VAL A 96 -5.19 17.37 -10.04
N THR A 97 -4.98 16.91 -8.81
CA THR A 97 -3.74 16.25 -8.37
C THR A 97 -4.05 14.78 -8.10
N PHE A 98 -3.24 13.88 -8.63
CA PHE A 98 -3.42 12.44 -8.46
C PHE A 98 -2.09 11.71 -8.28
N THR A 99 -2.15 10.51 -7.69
CA THR A 99 -1.07 9.51 -7.74
C THR A 99 -1.45 8.40 -8.74
N GLY A 100 -0.45 7.77 -9.35
CA GLY A 100 -0.65 6.80 -10.43
C GLY A 100 -1.10 7.46 -11.75
N LYS A 101 -2.09 6.86 -12.42
CA LYS A 101 -2.67 7.37 -13.68
C LYS A 101 -4.07 7.94 -13.46
N LEU A 102 -4.37 9.03 -14.17
CA LEU A 102 -5.73 9.56 -14.26
C LEU A 102 -6.48 8.86 -15.40
N GLN A 103 -7.69 8.41 -15.12
CA GLN A 103 -8.61 7.89 -16.14
C GLN A 103 -9.90 8.69 -16.17
N SER A 104 -10.52 8.77 -17.35
CA SER A 104 -11.82 9.42 -17.55
C SER A 104 -12.81 8.51 -18.27
N ALA A 105 -14.11 8.75 -18.01
CA ALA A 105 -15.21 8.01 -18.64
C ALA A 105 -16.48 8.87 -18.79
N PRO A 106 -17.33 8.60 -19.80
CA PRO A 106 -18.63 9.27 -19.95
C PRO A 106 -19.69 8.77 -18.95
N THR A 107 -19.51 7.59 -18.36
CA THR A 107 -20.41 7.02 -17.33
C THR A 107 -19.60 6.42 -16.19
N VAL A 108 -20.22 6.29 -15.02
CA VAL A 108 -19.57 5.65 -13.85
C VAL A 108 -19.09 4.21 -14.13
N ASN A 109 -19.77 3.51 -15.04
CA ASN A 109 -19.45 2.12 -15.40
C ASN A 109 -18.48 2.02 -16.59
N GLY A 110 -18.00 3.14 -17.14
CA GLY A 110 -17.08 3.17 -18.28
C GLY A 110 -17.76 3.33 -19.65
N PRO A 111 -17.02 3.13 -20.76
CA PRO A 111 -15.62 2.70 -20.82
C PRO A 111 -14.67 3.73 -20.21
N TRP A 112 -13.64 3.24 -19.50
CA TRP A 112 -12.60 4.08 -18.89
C TRP A 112 -11.38 4.13 -19.80
N THR A 113 -10.81 5.32 -19.97
CA THR A 113 -9.62 5.55 -20.81
C THR A 113 -8.62 6.40 -20.05
N ASP A 114 -7.33 6.10 -20.22
CA ASP A 114 -6.22 6.86 -19.66
C ASP A 114 -6.22 8.30 -20.20
N VAL A 115 -5.94 9.24 -19.31
CA VAL A 115 -5.65 10.63 -19.64
C VAL A 115 -4.14 10.79 -19.75
N ASP A 116 -3.65 11.11 -20.94
CA ASP A 116 -2.22 11.30 -21.22
C ASP A 116 -1.76 12.69 -20.77
N ALA A 117 -1.69 12.88 -19.44
CA ALA A 117 -1.21 14.10 -18.81
C ALA A 117 -0.52 13.80 -17.47
N PRO A 118 0.54 14.54 -17.11
CA PRO A 118 1.17 14.43 -15.79
C PRO A 118 0.31 15.05 -14.68
N SER A 119 0.55 14.63 -13.45
CA SER A 119 -0.01 15.25 -12.24
C SER A 119 0.85 16.44 -11.78
N PRO A 120 0.26 17.59 -11.40
CA PRO A 120 -1.16 17.93 -11.50
C PRO A 120 -1.58 18.32 -12.93
N VAL A 121 -2.85 18.12 -13.27
CA VAL A 121 -3.45 18.51 -14.55
C VAL A 121 -4.49 19.61 -14.36
N THR A 122 -4.50 20.62 -15.23
CA THR A 122 -5.54 21.65 -15.24
C THR A 122 -6.62 21.28 -16.25
N LEU A 123 -7.87 21.18 -15.79
CA LEU A 123 -9.05 20.88 -16.59
C LEU A 123 -9.94 22.12 -16.70
N GLN A 124 -10.48 22.34 -17.89
CA GLN A 124 -11.41 23.45 -18.15
C GLN A 124 -12.84 23.01 -17.84
N ALA A 125 -13.61 23.91 -17.21
CA ALA A 125 -15.00 23.65 -16.84
C ALA A 125 -15.97 23.67 -18.04
N ASP A 126 -15.51 24.10 -19.21
CA ASP A 126 -16.27 24.14 -20.46
C ASP A 126 -16.29 22.79 -21.21
N GLN A 127 -15.54 21.81 -20.73
CA GLN A 127 -15.53 20.46 -21.27
C GLN A 127 -16.80 19.69 -20.87
N PRO A 128 -17.20 18.66 -21.64
CA PRO A 128 -18.28 17.77 -21.25
C PRO A 128 -18.05 17.20 -19.85
N ALA A 129 -19.13 17.02 -19.08
CA ALA A 129 -19.04 16.36 -17.79
C ALA A 129 -18.54 14.92 -17.97
N LEU A 130 -17.46 14.58 -17.26
CA LEU A 130 -16.86 13.24 -17.23
C LEU A 130 -16.70 12.77 -15.79
N PHE A 131 -16.61 11.45 -15.62
CA PHE A 131 -16.16 10.84 -14.39
C PHE A 131 -14.64 10.70 -14.43
N GLY A 132 -13.97 11.04 -13.34
CA GLY A 132 -12.52 10.89 -13.17
C GLY A 132 -12.18 9.94 -12.04
N ARG A 133 -11.14 9.12 -12.21
CA ARG A 133 -10.57 8.28 -11.15
C ARG A 133 -9.06 8.21 -11.27
N ALA A 134 -8.38 8.11 -10.14
CA ALA A 134 -6.98 7.72 -10.11
C ALA A 134 -6.86 6.19 -9.99
N VAL A 135 -5.90 5.60 -10.68
CA VAL A 135 -5.56 4.17 -10.62
C VAL A 135 -4.06 4.01 -10.40
N SER A 136 -3.64 2.95 -9.71
CA SER A 136 -2.21 2.63 -9.57
C SER A 136 -1.56 2.41 -10.95
N GLU A 137 -0.25 2.66 -11.07
CA GLU A 137 0.51 2.46 -12.33
C GLU A 137 0.62 1.01 -12.78
#